data_AF-A0A934GY68-F1
#
_entry.id   AF-A0A934GY68-F1
#
_cell.length_a   1.000
_cell.length_b   1.000
_cell.length_c   1.000
_cell.angle_alpha   90.00
_cell.angle_beta   90.00
_cell.angle_gamma   90.00
#
_symmetry.space_group_name_H-M   'P 1'
#
loop_
_entity.id
_entity.type
_entity.pdbx_description
1 polymer ?
#
loop_
_entity_poly.entity_id
_entity_poly.type
_entity_poly.pdbx_seq_one_letter_code
_entity_poly.pdbx_strand_id
1 'polypeptide(L)'
;MDTQSEAYERAKKRVKEIKDFWSHLAWYISICVFLTIVDLVMGDGVNWAYWVYLGWGIGVVAHAYSTYGPGQFFDENWEERKIQELMAKDTPEKPKRGIDA
;
A
#
# COMPACT_ATOMS: atom_id res chain seq x y z
N MET A 1 2.86 14.47 25.51
CA MET A 1 2.43 13.59 24.41
C MET A 1 3.12 12.26 24.66
N ASP A 2 2.37 11.24 25.07
CA ASP A 2 2.94 9.97 25.58
C ASP A 2 3.43 9.10 24.41
N THR A 3 4.74 9.08 24.19
CA THR A 3 5.40 8.32 23.11
C THR A 3 5.07 6.82 23.11
N GLN A 4 4.67 6.25 24.25
CA GLN A 4 4.25 4.86 24.37
C GLN A 4 2.90 4.57 23.70
N SER A 5 1.95 5.52 23.68
CA SER A 5 0.64 5.31 23.04
C SER A 5 0.76 5.31 21.51
N GLU A 6 1.62 6.16 20.95
CA GLU A 6 1.85 6.22 19.50
C GLU A 6 2.57 4.98 18.96
N ALA A 7 3.58 4.48 19.68
CA ALA A 7 4.27 3.25 19.28
C ALA A 7 3.32 2.03 19.30
N TYR A 8 2.44 1.96 20.29
CA TYR A 8 1.43 0.91 20.41
C TYR A 8 0.39 0.96 19.27
N GLU A 9 -0.15 2.14 18.95
CA GLU A 9 -1.11 2.28 17.85
C GLU A 9 -0.47 1.99 16.49
N ARG A 10 0.80 2.39 16.27
CA ARG A 10 1.57 2.00 15.08
C ARG A 10 1.71 0.48 14.97
N ALA A 11 2.10 -0.20 16.04
CA ALA A 11 2.21 -1.67 16.05
C ALA A 11 0.86 -2.35 15.77
N LYS A 12 -0.23 -1.87 16.38
CA LYS A 12 -1.58 -2.38 16.18
C LYS A 12 -2.07 -2.21 14.74
N LYS A 13 -1.80 -1.05 14.12
CA LYS A 13 -2.10 -0.80 12.70
C LYS A 13 -1.38 -1.80 11.80
N ARG A 14 -0.09 -2.07 12.05
CA ARG A 14 0.69 -3.07 11.29
C ARG A 14 0.11 -4.47 11.40
N VAL A 15 -0.30 -4.89 12.60
CA VAL A 15 -0.95 -6.20 12.78
C VAL A 15 -2.27 -6.28 12.01
N LYS A 16 -3.04 -5.20 11.97
CA LYS A 16 -4.29 -5.14 11.22
C LYS A 16 -4.04 -5.25 9.71
N GLU A 17 -3.09 -4.50 9.16
CA GLU A 17 -2.72 -4.56 7.73
C GLU A 17 -2.29 -5.96 7.30
N ILE A 18 -1.50 -6.64 8.14
CA ILE A 18 -1.08 -8.02 7.90
C ILE A 18 -2.30 -8.96 7.88
N LYS A 19 -3.22 -8.83 8.85
CA LYS A 19 -4.44 -9.64 8.89
C LYS A 19 -5.34 -9.41 7.68
N ASP A 20 -5.52 -8.16 7.28
CA ASP A 20 -6.35 -7.78 6.14
C ASP A 20 -5.75 -8.37 4.84
N PHE A 21 -4.43 -8.34 4.69
CA PHE A 21 -3.73 -9.00 3.57
C PHE A 21 -4.00 -10.50 3.52
N TRP A 22 -3.86 -11.20 4.65
CA TRP A 22 -4.11 -12.65 4.70
C TRP A 22 -5.56 -13.01 4.42
N SER A 23 -6.51 -12.18 4.88
CA SER A 23 -7.93 -12.38 4.58
C SER A 23 -8.21 -12.22 3.08
N HIS A 24 -7.68 -11.16 2.46
CA HIS A 24 -7.82 -10.93 1.03
C HIS A 24 -7.17 -12.04 0.20
N LEU A 25 -5.97 -12.49 0.59
CA LEU A 25 -5.27 -13.59 -0.06
C LEU A 25 -6.04 -14.91 0.06
N ALA A 26 -6.61 -15.22 1.23
CA ALA A 26 -7.42 -16.42 1.43
C ALA A 26 -8.67 -16.43 0.54
N TRP A 27 -9.35 -15.29 0.43
CA TRP A 27 -10.49 -15.13 -0.48
C TRP A 27 -10.08 -15.29 -1.94
N TYR A 28 -8.97 -14.65 -2.34
CA TYR A 28 -8.42 -14.78 -3.68
C TYR A 28 -8.14 -16.24 -4.06
N ILE A 29 -7.45 -16.99 -3.20
CA ILE A 29 -7.17 -18.42 -3.42
C ILE A 29 -8.46 -19.23 -3.48
N SER A 30 -9.41 -18.98 -2.58
CA SER A 30 -10.69 -19.69 -2.53
C SER A 30 -11.50 -19.51 -3.82
N ILE A 31 -11.58 -18.27 -4.32
CA ILE A 31 -12.22 -17.94 -5.59
C ILE A 31 -11.46 -18.61 -6.75
N CYS A 32 -10.12 -18.57 -6.75
CA CYS A 32 -9.34 -19.21 -7.80
C CYS A 32 -9.64 -20.70 -7.91
N VAL A 33 -9.65 -21.42 -6.79
CA VAL A 33 -9.97 -22.86 -6.73
C VAL A 33 -11.39 -23.12 -7.19
N PHE A 34 -12.37 -22.34 -6.70
CA PHE A 34 -13.75 -22.46 -7.13
C PHE A 34 -13.90 -22.29 -8.65
N LEU A 35 -13.25 -21.27 -9.22
CA LEU A 35 -13.27 -21.01 -10.65
C LEU A 35 -12.57 -22.11 -11.45
N THR A 36 -11.46 -22.66 -10.97
CA THR A 36 -10.81 -23.83 -11.60
C THR A 36 -11.75 -25.02 -11.65
N ILE A 37 -12.48 -25.30 -10.57
CA ILE A 37 -13.45 -26.42 -10.53
C ILE A 37 -14.57 -26.18 -11.54
N VAL A 38 -15.12 -24.96 -11.58
CA VAL A 38 -16.16 -24.59 -12.55
C VAL A 38 -15.64 -24.74 -13.99
N ASP A 39 -14.43 -24.27 -14.27
CA ASP A 39 -13.79 -24.36 -15.58
C ASP A 39 -13.55 -25.83 -16.00
N LEU A 40 -13.13 -26.70 -15.07
CA LEU A 40 -12.94 -28.12 -15.33
C LEU A 40 -14.26 -28.90 -15.54
N VAL A 41 -15.33 -28.50 -14.85
CA VAL A 41 -16.64 -29.17 -14.92
C VAL A 41 -17.46 -28.69 -16.11
N MET A 42 -17.35 -27.40 -16.48
CA MET A 42 -18.14 -26.78 -17.55
C MET A 42 -17.36 -26.58 -18.86
N GLY A 43 -16.04 -26.79 -18.87
CA GLY A 43 -15.17 -26.27 -19.93
C GLY A 43 -15.12 -27.09 -21.21
N ASP A 44 -15.63 -26.50 -22.29
CA ASP A 44 -15.39 -26.89 -23.70
C ASP A 44 -14.07 -26.30 -24.27
N GLY A 45 -13.07 -26.01 -23.41
CA GLY A 45 -11.71 -25.62 -23.82
C GLY A 45 -11.34 -24.13 -23.75
N VAL A 46 -12.22 -23.25 -23.25
CA VAL A 46 -11.89 -21.83 -23.02
C VAL A 46 -11.58 -21.59 -21.54
N ASN A 47 -10.29 -21.55 -21.18
CA ASN A 47 -9.81 -21.30 -19.81
C ASN A 47 -9.99 -19.83 -19.38
N TRP A 48 -11.24 -19.37 -19.27
CA TRP A 48 -11.57 -17.98 -18.91
C TRP A 48 -11.15 -17.62 -17.48
N ALA A 49 -11.03 -18.62 -16.60
CA ALA A 49 -10.59 -18.44 -15.21
C ALA A 49 -9.18 -17.80 -15.12
N TYR A 50 -8.32 -18.04 -16.11
CA TYR A 50 -6.99 -17.44 -16.20
C TYR A 50 -7.01 -15.91 -16.19
N TRP A 51 -7.99 -15.30 -16.86
CA TRP A 51 -8.13 -13.84 -16.89
C TRP A 51 -8.50 -13.26 -15.52
N VAL A 52 -9.27 -14.01 -14.73
CA VAL A 52 -9.61 -13.62 -13.36
C VAL A 52 -8.35 -13.65 -12.47
N TYR A 53 -7.51 -14.68 -12.62
CA TYR A 53 -6.25 -14.77 -11.88
C TYR A 53 -5.33 -13.61 -12.20
N LEU A 54 -5.18 -13.25 -13.48
CA LEU A 54 -4.33 -12.14 -13.89
C LEU A 54 -4.86 -10.78 -13.40
N GLY A 55 -6.16 -10.51 -13.55
CA GLY A 55 -6.74 -9.25 -13.12
C GLY A 55 -6.63 -9.02 -11.62
N TRP A 56 -6.99 -10.02 -10.83
CA TRP A 56 -6.98 -9.92 -9.37
C TRP A 56 -5.59 -10.14 -8.76
N GLY A 57 -4.75 -10.96 -9.39
CA GLY A 57 -3.38 -11.24 -8.94
C GLY A 57 -2.53 -9.98 -8.85
N ILE A 58 -2.70 -9.03 -9.77
CA ILE A 58 -2.01 -7.73 -9.71
C ILE A 58 -2.38 -6.96 -8.43
N GLY A 59 -3.65 -6.96 -8.05
CA GLY A 59 -4.12 -6.33 -6.81
C GLY A 59 -3.55 -6.98 -5.55
N VAL A 60 -3.47 -8.31 -5.53
CA VAL A 60 -2.83 -9.07 -4.43
C VAL A 60 -1.35 -8.75 -4.31
N VAL A 61 -0.62 -8.70 -5.43
CA VAL A 61 0.81 -8.35 -5.44
C VAL A 61 1.04 -6.92 -4.98
N ALA A 62 0.22 -5.97 -5.43
CA ALA A 62 0.28 -4.59 -4.96
C ALA A 62 0.01 -4.47 -3.45
N HIS A 63 -0.97 -5.21 -2.94
CA HIS A 63 -1.27 -5.24 -1.50
C HIS A 63 -0.14 -5.92 -0.70
N ALA A 64 0.45 -7.00 -1.21
CA ALA A 64 1.61 -7.64 -0.61
C ALA A 64 2.81 -6.69 -0.51
N TYR A 65 3.07 -5.96 -1.60
CA TYR A 65 4.14 -4.97 -1.64
C TYR A 65 3.89 -3.82 -0.65
N SER A 66 2.64 -3.34 -0.53
CA SER A 66 2.26 -2.34 0.46
C SER A 66 2.40 -2.83 1.91
N THR A 67 2.13 -4.10 2.18
CA THR A 67 2.14 -4.65 3.54
C THR A 67 3.57 -5.03 4.00
N TYR A 68 4.38 -5.62 3.12
CA TYR A 68 5.69 -6.23 3.45
C TYR A 68 6.91 -5.56 2.81
N GLY A 69 6.74 -4.60 1.88
CA GLY A 69 7.85 -3.90 1.25
C GLY A 69 8.68 -3.08 2.27
N PRO A 70 9.96 -2.77 1.95
CA PRO A 70 10.81 -1.98 2.83
C PRO A 70 10.19 -0.60 3.08
N GLY A 71 9.58 -0.43 4.25
CA GLY A 71 9.15 0.79 4.97
C GLY A 71 8.30 1.89 4.31
N GLN A 72 7.95 1.84 3.02
CA GLN A 72 7.99 3.11 2.27
C GLN A 72 6.97 3.21 1.12
N PHE A 73 5.88 3.93 1.34
CA PHE A 73 5.45 4.89 0.32
C PHE A 73 5.03 6.21 0.95
N PHE A 74 4.39 6.14 2.13
CA PHE A 74 4.10 7.27 3.02
C PHE A 74 4.39 6.83 4.46
N ASP A 75 5.66 6.61 4.79
CA ASP A 75 6.00 6.70 6.22
C ASP A 75 5.66 8.14 6.65
N GLU A 76 5.18 8.34 7.86
CA GLU A 76 4.81 9.66 8.41
C GLU A 76 6.00 10.63 8.24
N ASN A 77 7.22 10.10 8.37
CA ASN A 77 8.48 10.79 8.05
C ASN A 77 8.64 11.21 6.59
N TRP A 78 8.25 10.38 5.61
CA TRP A 78 8.32 10.77 4.20
C TRP A 78 7.32 11.89 3.90
N GLU A 79 6.13 11.79 4.48
CA GLU A 79 5.05 12.76 4.29
C GLU A 79 5.44 14.11 4.94
N GLU A 80 5.94 14.11 6.17
CA GLU A 80 6.50 15.29 6.83
C GLU A 80 7.68 15.89 6.06
N ARG A 81 8.61 15.06 5.56
CA ARG A 81 9.73 15.54 4.74
C ARG A 81 9.24 16.22 3.47
N LYS A 82 8.21 15.68 2.80
CA LYS A 82 7.69 16.25 1.56
C LYS A 82 6.93 17.55 1.80
N ILE A 83 6.18 17.65 2.90
CA ILE A 83 5.51 18.88 3.32
C ILE A 83 6.54 19.98 3.60
N GLN A 84 7.62 19.68 4.33
CA GLN A 84 8.67 20.67 4.59
C GLN A 84 9.38 21.12 3.31
N GLU A 85 9.63 20.20 2.37
CA GLU A 85 10.29 20.51 1.10
C GLU A 85 9.42 21.45 0.21
N LEU A 86 8.09 21.28 0.23
CA LEU A 86 7.16 22.15 -0.50
C LEU A 86 7.01 23.53 0.17
N MET A 87 6.90 23.56 1.50
CA MET A 87 6.85 24.81 2.29
C MET A 87 8.12 25.66 2.10
N ALA A 88 9.29 25.02 2.00
CA ALA A 88 10.55 25.69 1.75
C ALA A 88 10.64 26.28 0.33
N LYS A 89 10.00 25.65 -0.67
CA LYS A 89 9.94 26.15 -2.05
C LYS A 89 8.96 27.31 -2.22
N ASP A 90 7.87 27.32 -1.45
CA ASP A 90 6.87 28.39 -1.49
C ASP A 90 7.22 29.60 -0.63
N THR A 91 8.32 29.56 0.12
CA THR A 91 8.82 30.74 0.82
C THR A 91 9.60 31.61 -0.17
N PRO A 92 9.09 32.79 -0.59
CA PRO A 92 9.85 33.69 -1.43
C PRO A 92 11.10 34.12 -0.67
N GLU A 93 12.27 33.86 -1.27
CA GLU A 93 13.57 34.26 -0.77
C GLU A 93 13.51 35.77 -0.45
N LYS A 94 13.49 36.12 0.84
CA LYS A 94 13.48 37.52 1.25
C LYS A 94 14.75 38.15 0.66
N PRO A 95 14.62 39.16 -0.23
CA PRO A 95 15.80 39.78 -0.82
C PRO A 95 16.65 40.30 0.33
N LYS A 96 17.90 39.85 0.38
CA LYS A 96 18.91 40.37 1.30
C LYS A 96 18.99 41.87 1.03
N ARG A 97 18.31 42.65 1.86
CA ARG A 97 18.39 44.09 1.84
C ARG A 97 19.78 44.40 2.38
N GLY A 98 20.72 44.61 1.47
CA GLY A 98 22.03 45.15 1.80
C GLY A 98 21.81 46.43 2.59
N ILE A 99 22.21 46.40 3.85
CA ILE A 99 22.39 47.59 4.67
C ILE A 99 23.87 47.89 4.55
N ASP A 100 24.22 48.46 3.41
CA ASP A 100 25.57 48.88 3.07
C ASP A 100 25.43 50.31 2.52
N ALA A 101 25.28 51.29 3.42
CA ALA A 101 25.72 52.69 3.33
C ALA A 101 24.95 53.58 4.32
#